data_AF-A0A1E3B1W5-F1
#
_entry.id   AF-A0A1E3B1W5-F1
#
_cell.length_a   1.000
_cell.length_b   1.000
_cell.length_c   1.000
_cell.angle_alpha   90.00
_cell.angle_beta   90.00
_cell.angle_gamma   90.00
#
_symmetry.space_group_name_H-M   'P 1'
#
loop_
_entity.id
_entity.type
_entity.pdbx_description
1 polymer ?
#
loop_
_entity_poly.entity_id
_entity_poly.type
_entity_poly.pdbx_seq_one_letter_code
_entity_poly.pdbx_strand_id
1 'polypeptide(L)'
;MWVPYYSVHFADTKIGLRAYHLLREFSMQRQLSPPREMITISDRYLDQKRPRDPEQAKEFDEKYQSKIGWLMEKKDRARAVMDQKATSVADIAAVLAIQEEEVRNGFADGKRGYLTRSARRRRREARKKEEQYANEVAERVAGFEETLSNNVVDYRVEDTSQNDPALQGEGVKVLWTDVHDARFAETKPERVRHGELDLTRDHVMPGQKPIYDVEVLADDAFKEKVKQA
;
A
#
# COMPACT_ATOMS: atom_id res chain seq x y z
N MET A 1 -9.06 3.31 16.50
CA MET A 1 -8.88 4.50 15.64
C MET A 1 -8.15 4.03 14.40
N TRP A 2 -8.64 4.34 13.19
CA TRP A 2 -7.98 3.95 11.94
C TRP A 2 -7.00 5.05 11.54
N VAL A 3 -5.76 4.67 11.25
CA VAL A 3 -4.69 5.57 10.81
C VAL A 3 -4.06 4.93 9.57
N PRO A 4 -3.71 5.70 8.52
CA PRO A 4 -2.92 5.18 7.41
C PRO A 4 -1.67 4.49 7.93
N TYR A 5 -1.29 3.34 7.38
CA TYR A 5 -0.07 2.64 7.81
C TYR A 5 1.08 2.88 6.82
N TYR A 6 0.77 2.71 5.53
CA TYR A 6 1.62 3.10 4.42
C TYR A 6 0.73 3.35 3.20
N SER A 7 1.28 4.03 2.18
CA SER A 7 0.69 4.10 0.84
C SER A 7 1.70 3.64 -0.20
N VAL A 8 1.22 2.96 -1.24
CA VAL A 8 2.04 2.45 -2.34
C VAL A 8 1.58 3.08 -3.64
N HIS A 9 2.52 3.63 -4.39
CA HIS A 9 2.30 4.33 -5.64
C HIS A 9 3.03 3.60 -6.76
N PHE A 10 2.35 3.46 -7.89
CA PHE A 10 2.82 2.74 -9.07
C PHE A 10 2.71 3.62 -10.30
N ALA A 11 3.62 3.44 -11.26
CA ALA A 11 3.59 4.15 -12.54
C ALA A 11 2.39 3.74 -13.42
N ASP A 12 1.96 2.46 -13.37
CA ASP A 12 0.79 1.95 -14.11
C ASP A 12 -0.31 1.49 -13.14
N THR A 13 -1.54 1.93 -13.41
CA THR A 13 -2.75 1.59 -12.65
C THR A 13 -3.05 0.09 -12.66
N LYS A 14 -2.73 -0.62 -13.75
CA LYS A 14 -2.93 -2.08 -13.85
C LYS A 14 -2.05 -2.85 -12.89
N ILE A 15 -0.81 -2.39 -12.72
CA ILE A 15 0.14 -2.96 -11.76
C ILE A 15 -0.40 -2.70 -10.35
N GLY A 16 -0.84 -1.48 -10.04
CA GLY A 16 -1.44 -1.16 -8.74
C GLY A 16 -2.65 -2.02 -8.38
N LEU A 17 -3.59 -2.22 -9.31
CA LEU A 17 -4.75 -3.10 -9.11
C LEU A 17 -4.34 -4.55 -8.83
N ARG A 18 -3.35 -5.06 -9.58
CA ARG A 18 -2.83 -6.41 -9.37
C ARG A 18 -2.18 -6.56 -8.00
N ALA A 19 -1.41 -5.58 -7.55
CA ALA A 19 -0.83 -5.56 -6.20
C ALA A 19 -1.92 -5.62 -5.13
N TYR A 20 -2.94 -4.77 -5.26
CA TYR A 20 -4.05 -4.75 -4.32
C TYR A 20 -4.77 -6.09 -4.22
N HIS A 21 -5.02 -6.75 -5.35
CA HIS A 21 -5.61 -8.09 -5.38
C HIS A 21 -4.74 -9.13 -4.64
N LEU A 22 -3.43 -9.15 -4.92
CA LEU A 22 -2.50 -10.08 -4.26
C LEU A 22 -2.43 -9.85 -2.75
N LEU A 23 -2.32 -8.59 -2.30
CA LEU A 23 -2.31 -8.24 -0.88
C LEU A 23 -3.59 -8.70 -0.18
N ARG A 24 -4.75 -8.53 -0.82
CA ARG A 24 -6.03 -8.99 -0.29
C ARG A 24 -6.09 -10.51 -0.21
N GLU A 25 -5.57 -11.21 -1.21
CA GLU A 25 -5.48 -12.68 -1.22
C GLU A 25 -4.59 -13.19 -0.07
N PHE A 26 -3.41 -12.59 0.13
CA PHE A 26 -2.51 -12.94 1.24
C PHE A 26 -3.15 -12.69 2.60
N SER A 27 -3.78 -11.53 2.80
CA SER A 27 -4.49 -11.23 4.06
C SER A 27 -5.62 -12.23 4.34
N MET A 28 -6.41 -12.57 3.31
CA MET A 28 -7.48 -13.56 3.42
C MET A 28 -6.95 -14.96 3.74
N GLN A 29 -5.86 -15.39 3.09
CA GLN A 29 -5.22 -16.66 3.38
C GLN A 29 -4.71 -16.73 4.82
N ARG A 30 -4.07 -15.68 5.32
CA ARG A 30 -3.58 -15.63 6.72
C ARG A 30 -4.71 -15.70 7.74
N GLN A 31 -5.88 -15.13 7.44
CA GLN A 31 -7.02 -15.16 8.35
C GLN A 31 -7.75 -16.50 8.34
N LEU A 32 -7.93 -17.11 7.17
CA LEU A 32 -8.68 -18.36 7.01
C LEU A 32 -7.83 -19.62 7.23
N SER A 33 -6.56 -19.55 6.87
CA SER A 33 -5.60 -20.65 6.97
C SER A 33 -4.23 -20.11 7.41
N PRO A 34 -4.12 -19.60 8.66
CA PRO A 34 -2.85 -19.07 9.16
C PRO A 34 -1.76 -20.15 9.15
N PRO A 35 -0.51 -19.77 8.84
CA PRO A 35 0.61 -20.69 8.95
C PRO A 35 0.74 -21.20 10.38
N ARG A 36 1.11 -22.47 10.53
CA ARG A 36 1.11 -23.15 11.83
C ARG A 36 1.99 -22.42 12.85
N GLU A 37 3.14 -21.91 12.41
CA GLU A 37 4.10 -21.14 13.21
C GLU A 37 3.47 -19.91 13.89
N MET A 38 2.49 -19.25 13.25
CA MET A 38 1.81 -18.07 13.79
C MET A 38 0.86 -18.40 14.95
N ILE A 39 0.31 -19.62 14.96
CA ILE A 39 -0.73 -20.04 15.91
C ILE A 39 -0.23 -21.06 16.94
N THR A 40 1.06 -21.40 16.89
CA THR A 40 1.72 -22.29 17.84
C THR A 40 2.51 -21.54 18.88
N ILE A 41 2.58 -22.09 20.09
CA ILE A 41 3.38 -21.56 21.19
C ILE A 41 4.85 -21.55 20.75
N SER A 42 5.41 -20.35 20.62
CA SER A 42 6.83 -20.10 20.32
C SER A 42 7.54 -19.56 21.56
N ASP A 43 8.87 -19.64 21.57
CA ASP A 43 9.69 -19.09 22.67
C ASP A 43 9.41 -17.60 22.88
N ARG A 44 9.32 -16.85 21.77
CA ARG A 44 8.96 -15.42 21.79
C ARG A 44 7.60 -15.17 22.46
N TYR A 45 6.62 -16.03 22.23
CA TYR A 45 5.31 -15.92 22.87
C TYR A 45 5.40 -16.15 24.39
N LEU A 46 6.18 -17.15 24.82
CA LEU A 46 6.39 -17.44 26.23
C LEU A 46 7.13 -16.30 26.93
N ASP A 47 8.19 -15.76 26.33
CA ASP A 47 8.95 -14.62 26.84
C ASP A 47 8.07 -13.39 27.07
N GLN A 48 7.13 -13.12 26.15
CA GLN A 48 6.21 -11.98 26.27
C GLN A 48 5.16 -12.15 27.38
N LYS A 49 4.78 -13.38 27.70
CA LYS A 49 3.73 -13.70 28.68
C LYS A 49 4.29 -14.04 30.06
N ARG A 50 5.60 -14.25 30.17
CA ARG A 50 6.27 -14.64 31.40
C ARG A 50 6.05 -13.58 32.50
N PRO A 51 5.50 -13.97 33.66
CA PRO A 51 5.36 -13.07 34.81
C PRO A 51 6.71 -12.50 35.25
N ARG A 52 6.69 -11.28 35.81
CA ARG A 52 7.91 -10.64 36.32
C ARG A 52 8.33 -11.18 37.69
N ASP A 53 7.38 -11.71 38.46
CA ASP A 53 7.64 -12.29 39.78
C ASP A 53 8.38 -13.64 39.64
N PRO A 54 9.48 -13.85 40.38
CA PRO A 54 10.38 -14.97 40.15
C PRO A 54 9.77 -16.34 40.47
N GLU A 55 8.88 -16.43 41.46
CA GLU A 55 8.20 -17.69 41.80
C GLU A 55 7.17 -18.06 40.72
N GLN A 56 6.32 -17.12 40.34
CA GLN A 56 5.32 -17.32 39.28
C GLN A 56 5.98 -17.58 37.92
N ALA A 57 7.15 -17.01 37.66
CA ALA A 57 7.93 -17.28 36.45
C ALA A 57 8.37 -18.76 36.39
N LYS A 58 8.84 -19.34 37.50
CA LYS A 58 9.23 -20.76 37.54
C LYS A 58 8.04 -21.68 37.28
N GLU A 59 6.91 -21.43 37.95
CA GLU A 59 5.68 -22.20 37.73
C GLU A 59 5.18 -22.09 36.28
N PHE A 60 5.31 -20.91 35.68
CA PHE A 60 4.96 -20.68 34.27
C PHE A 60 5.88 -21.48 33.34
N ASP A 61 7.19 -21.41 33.56
CA ASP A 61 8.18 -22.11 32.72
C ASP A 61 7.94 -23.62 32.75
N GLU A 62 7.79 -24.22 33.94
CA GLU A 62 7.49 -25.66 34.10
C GLU A 62 6.22 -26.09 33.37
N LYS A 63 5.18 -25.24 33.37
CA LYS A 63 3.88 -25.53 32.75
C LYS A 63 3.90 -25.46 31.22
N TYR A 64 4.68 -24.55 30.65
CA TYR A 64 4.62 -24.23 29.22
C TYR A 64 5.83 -24.69 28.40
N GLN A 65 6.97 -24.99 29.01
CA GLN A 65 8.18 -25.42 28.30
C GLN A 65 7.99 -26.73 27.53
N SER A 66 7.18 -27.66 28.05
CA SER A 66 6.80 -28.91 27.33
C SER A 66 5.76 -28.70 26.22
N LYS A 67 5.18 -27.51 26.11
CA LYS A 67 4.08 -27.18 25.18
C LYS A 67 4.53 -26.34 23.98
N ILE A 68 5.84 -26.11 23.83
CA ILE A 68 6.38 -25.45 22.64
C ILE A 68 5.94 -26.24 21.40
N GLY A 69 5.45 -25.53 20.38
CA GLY A 69 4.90 -26.13 19.15
C GLY A 69 3.44 -26.60 19.23
N TRP A 70 2.81 -26.56 20.41
CA TRP A 70 1.37 -26.81 20.54
C TRP A 70 0.57 -25.61 20.07
N LEU A 71 -0.68 -25.85 19.67
CA LEU A 71 -1.59 -24.76 19.32
C LEU A 71 -1.86 -23.87 20.53
N MET A 72 -1.78 -22.56 20.32
CA MET A 72 -2.16 -21.57 21.32
C MET A 72 -3.64 -21.70 21.69
N GLU A 73 -4.00 -21.23 22.88
CA GLU A 73 -5.39 -21.11 23.31
C GLU A 73 -6.18 -20.20 22.35
N LYS A 74 -7.50 -20.42 22.26
CA LYS A 74 -8.36 -19.73 21.27
C LYS A 74 -8.22 -18.20 21.32
N LYS A 75 -8.08 -17.62 22.52
CA LYS A 75 -7.97 -16.17 22.71
C LYS A 75 -6.65 -15.63 22.19
N ASP A 76 -5.53 -16.27 22.52
CA ASP A 76 -4.21 -15.84 22.05
C ASP A 76 -4.03 -16.12 20.56
N ARG A 77 -4.59 -17.24 20.06
CA ARG A 77 -4.63 -17.52 18.62
C ARG A 77 -5.40 -16.47 17.85
N ALA A 78 -6.57 -16.06 18.33
CA ALA A 78 -7.33 -14.98 17.70
C ALA A 78 -6.53 -13.66 17.71
N ARG A 79 -5.83 -13.35 18.80
CA ARG A 79 -4.98 -12.16 18.87
C ARG A 79 -3.82 -12.20 17.86
N ALA A 80 -3.14 -13.34 17.74
CA ALA A 80 -2.06 -13.54 16.79
C ALA A 80 -2.54 -13.42 15.33
N VAL A 81 -3.71 -13.98 15.01
CA VAL A 81 -4.30 -13.85 13.66
C VAL A 81 -4.78 -12.44 13.36
N MET A 82 -5.19 -11.66 14.36
CA MET A 82 -5.64 -10.27 14.16
C MET A 82 -4.48 -9.28 14.04
N ASP A 83 -3.31 -9.60 14.59
CA ASP A 83 -2.11 -8.77 14.46
C ASP A 83 -1.44 -9.01 13.10
N GLN A 84 -1.90 -8.26 12.10
CA GLN A 84 -1.40 -8.34 10.72
C GLN A 84 -0.46 -7.16 10.36
N LYS A 85 0.03 -6.39 11.33
CA LYS A 85 0.83 -5.18 11.04
C LYS A 85 2.14 -5.57 10.33
N ALA A 86 2.97 -6.38 10.98
CA ALA A 86 4.26 -6.81 10.44
C ALA A 86 4.13 -7.71 9.21
N THR A 87 3.12 -8.60 9.19
CA THR A 87 2.85 -9.47 8.04
C THR A 87 2.44 -8.66 6.82
N SER A 88 1.67 -7.58 6.97
CA SER A 88 1.29 -6.72 5.84
C SER A 88 2.51 -6.10 5.15
N VAL A 89 3.57 -5.77 5.91
CA VAL A 89 4.83 -5.26 5.34
C VAL A 89 5.56 -6.33 4.55
N ALA A 90 5.64 -7.55 5.10
CA ALA A 90 6.22 -8.68 4.39
C ALA A 90 5.42 -9.05 3.14
N ASP A 91 4.08 -8.96 3.20
CA ASP A 91 3.18 -9.22 2.08
C ASP A 91 3.41 -8.22 0.94
N ILE A 92 3.59 -6.92 1.22
CA ILE A 92 3.98 -5.94 0.20
C ILE A 92 5.30 -6.32 -0.46
N ALA A 93 6.32 -6.65 0.32
CA ALA A 93 7.63 -6.98 -0.23
C ALA A 93 7.54 -8.19 -1.18
N ALA A 94 6.81 -9.23 -0.77
CA ALA A 94 6.52 -10.39 -1.60
C ALA A 94 5.73 -10.02 -2.87
N VAL A 95 4.69 -9.17 -2.74
CA VAL A 95 3.91 -8.70 -3.89
C VAL A 95 4.78 -7.91 -4.87
N LEU A 96 5.64 -7.02 -4.39
CA LEU A 96 6.51 -6.22 -5.23
C LEU A 96 7.54 -7.08 -5.97
N ALA A 97 8.03 -8.15 -5.35
CA ALA A 97 8.88 -9.16 -6.00
C ALA A 97 8.12 -9.94 -7.07
N ILE A 98 6.93 -10.46 -6.76
CA ILE A 98 6.05 -11.13 -7.74
C ILE A 98 5.76 -10.21 -8.93
N GLN A 99 5.47 -8.94 -8.67
CA GLN A 99 5.20 -7.98 -9.71
C GLN A 99 6.41 -7.69 -10.59
N GLU A 100 7.62 -7.74 -10.06
CA GLU A 100 8.83 -7.54 -10.86
C GLU A 100 8.98 -8.66 -11.88
N GLU A 101 8.73 -9.89 -11.45
CA GLU A 101 8.66 -11.04 -12.35
C GLU A 101 7.49 -10.94 -13.34
N GLU A 102 6.30 -10.50 -12.90
CA GLU A 102 5.14 -10.34 -13.78
C GLU A 102 5.35 -9.27 -14.85
N VAL A 103 6.01 -8.16 -14.51
CA VAL A 103 6.38 -7.10 -15.46
C VAL A 103 7.42 -7.61 -16.44
N ARG A 104 8.46 -8.31 -15.97
CA ARG A 104 9.46 -8.99 -16.83
C ARG A 104 8.82 -9.98 -17.80
N ASN A 105 7.75 -10.64 -17.37
CA ASN A 105 6.94 -11.56 -18.18
C ASN A 105 5.91 -10.87 -19.10
N GLY A 106 5.86 -9.53 -19.13
CA GLY A 106 4.99 -8.75 -20.01
C GLY A 106 3.52 -8.70 -19.59
N PHE A 107 3.23 -8.76 -18.28
CA PHE A 107 1.87 -8.64 -17.76
C PHE A 107 1.20 -7.31 -18.15
N ALA A 108 1.88 -6.17 -17.93
CA ALA A 108 1.37 -4.83 -18.26
C ALA A 108 1.23 -4.61 -19.78
N ASP A 109 2.19 -5.14 -20.55
CA ASP A 109 2.22 -5.10 -22.02
C ASP A 109 1.08 -5.90 -22.69
N GLY A 110 0.36 -6.72 -21.92
CA GLY A 110 -0.69 -7.58 -22.45
C GLY A 110 -0.17 -8.75 -23.30
N LYS A 111 1.14 -9.02 -23.26
CA LYS A 111 1.82 -10.14 -23.95
C LYS A 111 1.59 -11.48 -23.24
N ARG A 112 1.06 -11.46 -22.01
CA ARG A 112 0.78 -12.66 -21.21
C ARG A 112 -0.45 -13.43 -21.73
N GLY A 113 -0.19 -14.57 -22.38
CA GLY A 113 -1.17 -15.63 -22.67
C GLY A 113 -2.12 -15.39 -23.84
N TYR A 114 -2.72 -16.49 -24.34
CA TYR A 114 -3.74 -16.44 -25.37
C TYR A 114 -5.09 -16.02 -24.78
N LEU A 115 -5.50 -14.75 -24.99
CA LEU A 115 -6.83 -14.30 -24.59
C LEU A 115 -7.93 -14.93 -25.46
N THR A 116 -8.99 -15.43 -24.82
CA THR A 116 -10.20 -15.91 -25.49
C THR A 116 -10.90 -14.79 -26.28
N ARG A 117 -11.71 -15.16 -27.29
CA ARG A 117 -12.41 -14.19 -28.16
C ARG A 117 -13.29 -13.21 -27.37
N SER A 118 -13.97 -13.69 -26.33
CA SER A 118 -14.81 -12.87 -25.45
C SER A 118 -13.99 -11.90 -24.59
N ALA A 119 -12.85 -12.34 -24.06
CA ALA A 119 -11.96 -11.46 -23.30
C ALA A 119 -11.38 -10.35 -24.19
N ARG A 120 -11.03 -10.65 -25.46
CA ARG A 120 -10.58 -9.63 -26.43
C ARG A 120 -11.66 -8.60 -26.72
N ARG A 121 -12.91 -9.04 -26.91
CA ARG A 121 -14.06 -8.14 -27.12
C ARG A 121 -14.24 -7.20 -25.92
N ARG A 122 -14.26 -7.74 -24.70
CA ARG A 122 -14.38 -6.95 -23.47
C ARG A 122 -13.25 -5.93 -23.31
N ARG A 123 -12.00 -6.30 -23.62
CA ARG A 123 -10.86 -5.36 -23.59
C ARG A 123 -11.02 -4.22 -24.60
N ARG A 124 -11.48 -4.51 -25.83
CA ARG A 124 -11.72 -3.47 -26.83
C ARG A 124 -12.84 -2.52 -26.40
N GLU A 125 -13.92 -3.06 -25.85
CA GLU A 125 -15.03 -2.26 -25.32
C GLU A 125 -14.59 -1.41 -24.12
N ALA A 126 -13.77 -1.95 -23.21
CA ALA A 126 -13.19 -1.20 -22.10
C ALA A 126 -12.28 -0.07 -22.57
N ARG A 127 -11.37 -0.33 -23.51
CA ARG A 127 -10.48 0.69 -24.06
C ARG A 127 -11.25 1.84 -24.71
N LYS A 128 -12.30 1.52 -25.48
CA LYS A 128 -13.17 2.55 -26.07
C LYS A 128 -13.83 3.43 -25.01
N LYS A 129 -14.26 2.84 -23.88
CA LYS A 129 -14.84 3.60 -22.77
C LYS A 129 -13.79 4.47 -22.06
N GLU A 130 -12.59 3.94 -21.83
CA GLU A 130 -11.46 4.69 -21.27
C GLU A 130 -11.09 5.88 -22.15
N GLU A 131 -11.00 5.68 -23.48
CA GLU A 131 -10.74 6.73 -24.47
C GLU A 131 -11.85 7.80 -24.47
N GLN A 132 -13.12 7.38 -24.44
CA GLN A 132 -14.25 8.32 -24.34
C GLN A 132 -14.21 9.16 -23.07
N TYR A 133 -13.99 8.52 -21.92
CA TYR A 133 -13.89 9.21 -20.64
C TYR A 133 -12.68 10.16 -20.60
N ALA A 134 -11.53 9.75 -21.13
CA ALA A 134 -10.35 10.59 -21.22
C ALA A 134 -10.61 11.85 -22.06
N ASN A 135 -11.33 11.73 -23.18
CA ASN A 135 -11.72 12.88 -24.00
C ASN A 135 -12.69 13.80 -23.26
N GLU A 136 -13.71 13.26 -22.58
CA GLU A 136 -14.64 14.05 -21.78
C GLU A 136 -13.94 14.82 -20.65
N VAL A 137 -12.94 14.19 -20.01
CA VAL A 137 -12.11 14.83 -18.98
C VAL A 137 -11.23 15.91 -19.60
N ALA A 138 -10.60 15.65 -20.75
CA ALA A 138 -9.75 16.62 -21.44
C ALA A 138 -10.54 17.87 -21.87
N GLU A 139 -11.75 17.69 -22.42
CA GLU A 139 -12.66 18.79 -22.76
C GLU A 139 -13.04 19.61 -21.52
N ARG A 140 -13.30 18.94 -20.40
CA ARG A 140 -13.61 19.62 -19.13
C ARG A 140 -12.42 20.41 -18.59
N VAL A 141 -11.22 19.86 -18.65
CA VAL A 141 -9.99 20.53 -18.21
C VAL A 141 -9.70 21.74 -19.09
N ALA A 142 -9.77 21.59 -20.41
CA ALA A 142 -9.57 22.71 -21.35
C ALA A 142 -10.58 23.84 -21.12
N GLY A 143 -11.87 23.51 -20.96
CA GLY A 143 -12.89 24.50 -20.64
C GLY A 143 -12.64 25.20 -19.30
N PHE A 144 -12.09 24.49 -18.30
CA PHE A 144 -11.72 25.08 -17.02
C PHE A 144 -10.51 26.01 -17.13
N GLU A 145 -9.47 25.60 -17.86
CA GLU A 145 -8.29 26.43 -18.15
C GLU A 145 -8.69 27.72 -18.86
N GLU A 146 -9.52 27.64 -19.89
CA GLU A 146 -10.05 28.82 -20.60
C GLU A 146 -10.80 29.76 -19.65
N THR A 147 -11.66 29.23 -18.77
CA THR A 147 -12.43 30.06 -17.83
C THR A 147 -11.59 30.76 -16.77
N LEU A 148 -10.44 30.20 -16.40
CA LEU A 148 -9.52 30.79 -15.41
C LEU A 148 -8.51 31.73 -16.06
N SER A 149 -8.08 31.42 -17.28
CA SER A 149 -7.13 32.22 -18.04
C SER A 149 -7.71 33.60 -18.37
N ASN A 150 -6.86 34.62 -18.26
CA ASN A 150 -7.19 36.00 -18.65
C ASN A 150 -6.10 36.52 -19.59
N ASN A 151 -6.34 37.66 -20.26
CA ASN A 151 -5.36 38.27 -21.18
C ASN A 151 -3.98 38.59 -20.57
N VAL A 152 -3.84 38.50 -19.24
CA VAL A 152 -2.61 38.80 -18.49
C VAL A 152 -1.94 37.55 -17.93
N VAL A 153 -2.69 36.47 -17.65
CA VAL A 153 -2.19 35.26 -16.99
C VAL A 153 -2.84 34.01 -17.60
N ASP A 154 -2.00 33.10 -18.09
CA ASP A 154 -2.38 31.76 -18.56
C ASP A 154 -2.29 30.77 -17.39
N TYR A 155 -3.38 30.06 -17.10
CA TYR A 155 -3.43 29.06 -16.03
C TYR A 155 -3.55 27.67 -16.66
N ARG A 156 -2.68 26.74 -16.25
CA ARG A 156 -2.68 25.35 -16.71
C ARG A 156 -2.92 24.40 -15.55
N VAL A 157 -3.71 23.37 -15.80
CA VAL A 157 -3.95 22.29 -14.84
C VAL A 157 -2.97 21.16 -15.15
N GLU A 158 -1.91 21.08 -14.37
CA GLU A 158 -0.97 19.97 -14.43
C GLU A 158 -1.26 18.94 -13.33
N ASP A 159 -1.21 17.67 -13.70
CA ASP A 159 -1.31 16.56 -12.74
C ASP A 159 0.09 16.31 -12.15
N THR A 160 0.31 16.77 -10.91
CA THR A 160 1.61 16.69 -10.22
C THR A 160 2.11 15.25 -10.04
N SER A 161 1.22 14.27 -10.10
CA SER A 161 1.55 12.85 -10.01
C SER A 161 2.43 12.33 -11.15
N GLN A 162 2.40 12.96 -12.33
CA GLN A 162 3.15 12.50 -13.51
C GLN A 162 4.66 12.81 -13.47
N ASN A 163 5.08 13.76 -12.63
CA ASN A 163 6.47 14.22 -12.57
C ASN A 163 7.26 13.67 -11.37
N ASP A 164 6.73 12.68 -10.64
CA ASP A 164 7.47 12.08 -9.52
C ASP A 164 8.68 11.27 -10.04
N PRO A 165 9.93 11.69 -9.76
CA PRO A 165 11.12 10.99 -10.21
C PRO A 165 11.18 9.55 -9.67
N ALA A 166 10.51 9.26 -8.54
CA ALA A 166 10.45 7.92 -7.98
C ALA A 166 9.53 6.96 -8.76
N LEU A 167 8.64 7.49 -9.60
CA LEU A 167 7.69 6.74 -10.42
C LEU A 167 8.09 6.70 -11.91
N GLN A 168 9.25 7.26 -12.29
CA GLN A 168 9.72 7.16 -13.67
C GLN A 168 10.03 5.70 -14.06
N GLY A 169 9.55 5.29 -15.24
CA GLY A 169 9.71 3.93 -15.75
C GLY A 169 8.87 2.91 -14.98
N GLU A 170 9.53 1.89 -14.40
CA GLU A 170 8.89 0.83 -13.59
C GLU A 170 9.09 1.06 -12.07
N GLY A 171 9.41 2.30 -11.68
CA GLY A 171 9.62 2.67 -10.28
C GLY A 171 8.37 2.50 -9.42
N VAL A 172 8.58 2.12 -8.16
CA VAL A 172 7.52 2.02 -7.15
C VAL A 172 7.89 2.87 -5.95
N LYS A 173 6.95 3.67 -5.46
CA LYS A 173 7.15 4.51 -4.28
C LYS A 173 6.29 4.02 -3.11
N VAL A 174 6.91 3.82 -1.95
CA VAL A 174 6.21 3.43 -0.72
C VAL A 174 6.42 4.51 0.34
N LEU A 175 5.33 5.10 0.80
CA LEU A 175 5.32 6.12 1.84
C LEU A 175 4.87 5.50 3.16
N TRP A 176 5.66 5.69 4.20
CA TRP A 176 5.46 5.08 5.52
C TRP A 176 5.10 6.13 6.56
N THR A 177 4.17 5.83 7.47
CA THR A 177 3.97 6.69 8.64
C THR A 177 5.16 6.68 9.59
N ASP A 178 5.83 5.53 9.69
CA ASP A 178 7.10 5.36 10.39
C ASP A 178 8.05 4.58 9.48
N VAL A 179 9.16 5.21 9.09
CA VAL A 179 10.15 4.61 8.19
C VAL A 179 10.76 3.34 8.77
N HIS A 180 10.77 3.19 10.10
CA HIS A 180 11.28 1.97 10.75
C HIS A 180 10.42 0.75 10.48
N ASP A 181 9.12 0.92 10.19
CA ASP A 181 8.25 -0.18 9.81
C ASP A 181 8.70 -0.84 8.50
N ALA A 182 9.42 -0.11 7.62
CA ALA A 182 10.01 -0.69 6.42
C ALA A 182 11.08 -1.77 6.72
N ARG A 183 11.53 -1.94 7.97
CA ARG A 183 12.49 -2.99 8.38
C ARG A 183 11.86 -4.36 8.55
N PHE A 184 10.53 -4.47 8.62
CA PHE A 184 9.85 -5.76 8.75
C PHE A 184 9.94 -6.61 7.48
N ALA A 185 10.28 -6.02 6.34
CA ALA A 185 10.59 -6.74 5.11
C ALA A 185 12.06 -7.17 5.10
N GLU A 186 12.31 -8.48 4.92
CA GLU A 186 13.67 -9.04 4.81
C GLU A 186 14.39 -8.60 3.54
N THR A 187 13.66 -8.51 2.42
CA THR A 187 14.19 -8.14 1.11
C THR A 187 13.43 -6.94 0.55
N LYS A 188 14.16 -6.07 -0.14
CA LYS A 188 13.63 -4.85 -0.76
C LYS A 188 14.09 -4.81 -2.22
N PRO A 189 13.18 -4.81 -3.20
CA PRO A 189 13.55 -4.68 -4.60
C PRO A 189 14.21 -3.32 -4.87
N GLU A 190 15.23 -3.28 -5.73
CA GLU A 190 16.00 -2.06 -6.01
C GLU A 190 15.17 -0.92 -6.63
N ARG A 191 14.08 -1.28 -7.34
CA ARG A 191 13.14 -0.33 -7.95
C ARG A 191 12.23 0.40 -6.94
N VAL A 192 12.25 0.00 -5.67
CA VAL A 192 11.36 0.55 -4.64
C VAL A 192 12.04 1.71 -3.91
N ARG A 193 11.43 2.88 -3.99
CA ARG A 193 11.84 4.07 -3.23
C ARG A 193 10.95 4.22 -1.99
N HIS A 194 11.59 4.42 -0.84
CA HIS A 194 10.90 4.59 0.44
C HIS A 194 10.89 6.08 0.82
N GLY A 195 9.77 6.55 1.35
CA GLY A 195 9.64 7.91 1.89
C GLY A 195 8.74 7.97 3.12
N GLU A 196 8.63 9.15 3.72
CA GLU A 196 7.70 9.42 4.82
C GLU A 196 6.35 9.87 4.28
N LEU A 197 5.28 9.30 4.83
CA LEU A 197 3.90 9.74 4.62
C LEU A 197 3.64 10.93 5.54
N ASP A 198 3.07 12.00 5.00
CA ASP A 198 2.61 13.09 5.86
C ASP A 198 1.44 12.63 6.73
N LEU A 199 1.25 13.23 7.90
CA LEU A 199 0.18 12.85 8.83
C LEU A 199 -0.80 14.01 8.97
N THR A 200 -1.75 14.08 8.05
CA THR A 200 -2.86 15.03 8.13
C THR A 200 -4.03 14.45 8.93
N ARG A 201 -4.82 15.32 9.56
CA ARG A 201 -6.08 14.93 10.25
C ARG A 201 -7.28 14.91 9.29
N ASP A 202 -7.02 15.06 8.00
CA ASP A 202 -8.05 15.10 6.98
C ASP A 202 -8.52 13.68 6.62
N HIS A 203 -9.68 13.60 5.95
CA HIS A 203 -10.25 12.33 5.49
C HIS A 203 -9.62 11.83 4.17
N VAL A 204 -8.73 12.62 3.58
CA VAL A 204 -8.01 12.32 2.35
C VAL A 204 -6.64 11.77 2.70
N MET A 205 -6.20 10.74 1.97
CA MET A 205 -4.86 10.18 2.18
C MET A 205 -3.79 11.25 1.90
N PRO A 206 -2.91 11.53 2.87
CA PRO A 206 -1.85 12.51 2.70
C PRO A 206 -0.79 12.06 1.68
N GLY A 207 -0.09 13.05 1.12
CA GLY A 207 1.03 12.85 0.20
C GLY A 207 2.34 12.51 0.92
N GLN A 208 3.44 12.64 0.18
CA GLN A 208 4.78 12.56 0.77
C GLN A 208 5.00 13.76 1.70
N LYS A 209 5.59 13.52 2.86
CA LYS A 209 5.97 14.61 3.78
C LYS A 209 6.98 15.55 3.10
N PRO A 210 6.71 16.86 3.07
CA PRO A 210 7.60 17.82 2.43
C PRO A 210 8.97 17.83 3.13
N ILE A 211 10.04 17.88 2.33
CA ILE A 211 11.40 18.04 2.84
C ILE A 211 11.61 19.55 3.05
N TYR A 212 11.85 19.95 4.31
CA TYR A 212 11.87 21.36 4.75
C TYR A 212 12.98 22.23 4.11
N ASP A 213 13.87 21.67 3.30
CA ASP A 213 14.99 22.38 2.66
C ASP A 213 14.70 22.85 1.22
N VAL A 214 13.46 22.68 0.73
CA VAL A 214 13.03 23.13 -0.60
C VAL A 214 11.99 24.24 -0.45
N GLU A 215 12.24 25.42 -1.02
CA GLU A 215 11.23 26.50 -1.11
C GLU A 215 10.12 26.07 -2.06
N VAL A 216 9.00 25.63 -1.50
CA VAL A 216 7.77 25.29 -2.24
C VAL A 216 6.76 26.41 -2.01
N LEU A 217 6.41 27.13 -3.07
CA LEU A 217 5.54 28.32 -3.02
C LEU A 217 4.07 27.99 -2.71
N ALA A 218 3.58 26.82 -3.14
CA ALA A 218 2.29 26.23 -2.77
C ALA A 218 2.21 24.76 -3.27
N ASP A 219 1.83 23.82 -2.40
CA ASP A 219 1.61 22.39 -2.73
C ASP A 219 0.29 21.86 -2.11
N ASP A 220 -0.52 22.76 -1.54
CA ASP A 220 -1.74 22.37 -0.85
C ASP A 220 -2.92 22.21 -1.82
N ALA A 221 -3.68 21.13 -1.63
CA ALA A 221 -4.99 20.97 -2.27
C ALA A 221 -5.90 22.15 -1.91
N PHE A 222 -6.63 22.68 -2.90
CA PHE A 222 -7.53 23.82 -2.72
C PHE A 222 -8.56 23.55 -1.61
N LYS A 223 -8.39 24.19 -0.44
CA LYS A 223 -9.37 24.14 0.65
C LYS A 223 -10.35 25.29 0.48
N GLU A 224 -11.55 24.98 -0.01
CA GLU A 224 -12.62 25.97 -0.13
C GLU A 224 -12.92 26.58 1.25
N LYS A 225 -12.85 27.92 1.34
CA LYS A 225 -13.23 28.63 2.57
C LYS A 225 -14.72 28.42 2.83
N VAL A 226 -15.06 27.56 3.80
CA VAL A 226 -16.40 27.52 4.35
C VAL A 226 -16.67 28.88 4.99
N LYS A 227 -17.56 29.70 4.40
CA LYS A 227 -18.05 30.93 5.02
C LYS A 227 -18.67 30.54 6.36
N GLN A 228 -18.07 30.99 7.46
CA GLN A 228 -18.73 30.96 8.76
C GLN A 228 -19.99 31.81 8.66
N ALA A 229 -21.14 31.18 8.91
CA ALA A 229 -22.44 31.83 9.01
C ALA A 229 -22.56 32.61 10.32
#